data_AF-A0A368GQN0-F1
#
_entry.id   AF-A0A368GQN0-F1
#
_cell.length_a   1.000
_cell.length_b   1.000
_cell.length_c   1.000
_cell.angle_alpha   90.00
_cell.angle_beta   90.00
_cell.angle_gamma   90.00
#
_symmetry.space_group_name_H-M   'P 1'
#
loop_
_entity.id
_entity.type
_entity.pdbx_description
1 polymer ?
#
loop_
_entity_poly.entity_id
_entity_poly.type
_entity_poly.pdbx_seq_one_letter_code
_entity_poly.pdbx_strand_id
1 'polypeptide(L)'
;MSGDAGSSVTQFFSTHTPADHPKDAPDVSSDKFTDLIKNFNDDQLKEFFHLDETVAWIRNNGYKRVALQLPDHFLSRSYCIAKFIESSADVKTFLLADTSYRSCCVDEVAAAHASCDAIVHYGDACLSALTENIPVKFVFGSFPVDLSTFGQIKSHINPSSDISVLLLTDAFYSDNLARLSETIEEFLPANRLFRAVVVDPSHEDARSNRPNSVLTLGRLVPQEFCQASSVLVCFVGDPSSPLLPLWLMTYPQCTSLLVFDPQTSVFEESE
;
A
#
# COMPACT_ATOMS: atom_id res chain seq x y z
N MET A 1 -17.42 -47.11 -35.27
CA MET A 1 -16.55 -46.09 -35.89
C MET A 1 -17.44 -44.93 -36.30
N SER A 2 -17.47 -43.90 -35.46
CA SER A 2 -18.17 -42.64 -35.70
C SER A 2 -17.53 -41.66 -34.72
N GLY A 3 -16.62 -40.86 -35.25
CA GLY A 3 -15.84 -39.88 -34.49
C GLY A 3 -16.70 -38.68 -34.15
N ASP A 4 -16.55 -38.20 -32.92
CA ASP A 4 -17.21 -37.00 -32.42
C ASP A 4 -16.17 -35.87 -32.37
N ALA A 5 -16.38 -34.85 -33.20
CA ALA A 5 -15.55 -33.66 -33.24
C ALA A 5 -16.15 -32.61 -32.30
N GLY A 6 -15.75 -32.65 -31.02
CA GLY A 6 -16.11 -31.63 -30.04
C GLY A 6 -15.33 -30.34 -30.28
N SER A 7 -15.99 -29.31 -30.79
CA SER A 7 -15.45 -27.96 -30.95
C SER A 7 -15.24 -27.30 -29.57
N SER A 8 -14.00 -27.26 -29.10
CA SER A 8 -13.58 -26.52 -27.91
C SER A 8 -13.38 -25.03 -28.27
N VAL A 9 -14.44 -24.24 -28.23
CA VAL A 9 -14.35 -22.76 -28.40
C VAL A 9 -15.17 -22.00 -27.35
N THR A 10 -15.88 -22.68 -26.44
CA THR A 10 -16.83 -22.02 -25.53
C THR A 10 -16.25 -21.52 -24.20
N GLN A 11 -14.92 -21.53 -24.01
CA GLN A 11 -14.31 -21.26 -22.70
C GLN A 11 -13.66 -19.87 -22.55
N PHE A 12 -14.07 -18.88 -23.36
CA PHE A 12 -13.51 -17.51 -23.32
C PHE A 12 -14.50 -16.38 -23.04
N PHE A 13 -15.78 -16.68 -22.76
CA PHE A 13 -16.76 -15.66 -22.39
C PHE A 13 -17.30 -15.94 -20.99
N SER A 14 -16.95 -15.07 -20.06
CA SER A 14 -17.62 -14.96 -18.76
C SER A 14 -19.08 -14.58 -19.00
N THR A 15 -20.02 -15.38 -18.49
CA THR A 15 -21.45 -15.08 -18.50
C THR A 15 -21.86 -14.18 -17.33
N HIS A 16 -20.90 -13.60 -16.61
CA HIS A 16 -21.18 -12.73 -15.46
C HIS A 16 -21.66 -11.36 -15.92
N THR A 17 -22.88 -11.01 -15.52
CA THR A 17 -23.41 -9.65 -15.64
C THR A 17 -22.88 -8.79 -14.49
N PRO A 18 -22.75 -7.46 -14.61
CA PRO A 18 -22.37 -6.57 -13.49
C PRO A 18 -23.29 -6.67 -12.25
N ALA A 19 -24.48 -7.26 -12.41
CA ALA A 19 -25.42 -7.55 -11.33
C ALA A 19 -25.10 -8.85 -10.56
N ASP A 20 -24.25 -9.72 -11.12
CA ASP A 20 -23.76 -10.91 -10.44
C ASP A 20 -22.56 -10.51 -9.60
N HIS A 21 -22.81 -9.98 -8.40
CA HIS A 21 -21.76 -9.93 -7.38
C HIS A 21 -21.27 -11.37 -7.16
N PRO A 22 -19.97 -11.66 -7.32
CA PRO A 22 -19.38 -12.82 -6.67
C PRO A 22 -19.84 -12.75 -5.21
N LYS A 23 -20.31 -13.86 -4.64
CA LYS A 23 -20.40 -13.91 -3.19
C LYS A 23 -18.95 -13.85 -2.73
N ASP A 24 -18.49 -12.65 -2.40
CA ASP A 24 -17.19 -12.43 -1.81
C ASP A 24 -17.10 -13.42 -0.65
N ALA A 25 -16.14 -14.34 -0.72
CA ALA A 25 -15.71 -15.02 0.48
C ALA A 25 -15.33 -13.90 1.46
N PRO A 26 -15.80 -13.93 2.72
CA PRO A 26 -15.48 -12.87 3.67
C PRO A 26 -13.96 -12.72 3.70
N ASP A 27 -13.49 -11.56 3.26
CA ASP A 27 -12.07 -11.24 3.29
C ASP A 27 -11.70 -10.99 4.75
N VAL A 28 -11.22 -12.05 5.40
CA VAL A 28 -10.87 -12.07 6.82
C VAL A 28 -9.84 -10.97 7.16
N SER A 29 -9.03 -10.56 6.17
CA SER A 29 -8.07 -9.44 6.25
C SER A 29 -8.78 -8.10 6.44
N SER A 30 -9.72 -7.78 5.55
CA SER A 30 -10.56 -6.57 5.63
C SER A 30 -11.36 -6.49 6.94
N ASP A 31 -11.88 -7.60 7.45
CA ASP A 31 -12.69 -7.63 8.68
C ASP A 31 -11.87 -7.26 9.93
N LYS A 32 -10.64 -7.78 10.06
CA LYS A 32 -9.74 -7.44 11.17
C LYS A 32 -9.35 -5.96 11.17
N PHE A 33 -9.01 -5.41 10.02
CA PHE A 33 -8.68 -3.99 9.90
C PHE A 33 -9.86 -3.10 10.26
N THR A 34 -11.04 -3.47 9.77
CA THR A 34 -12.27 -2.75 10.07
C THR A 34 -12.54 -2.75 11.57
N ASP A 35 -12.37 -3.88 12.26
CA ASP A 35 -12.62 -3.98 13.70
C ASP A 35 -11.56 -3.28 14.55
N LEU A 36 -10.29 -3.30 14.15
CA LEU A 36 -9.23 -2.50 14.79
C LEU A 36 -9.59 -1.01 14.75
N ILE A 37 -9.93 -0.51 13.57
CA ILE A 37 -10.12 0.92 13.30
C ILE A 37 -11.42 1.45 13.92
N LYS A 38 -12.48 0.62 13.97
CA LYS A 38 -13.74 0.97 14.67
C LYS A 38 -13.50 1.35 16.13
N ASN A 39 -12.53 0.71 16.79
CA ASN A 39 -12.27 0.86 18.23
C ASN A 39 -11.31 2.02 18.57
N PHE A 40 -10.78 2.75 17.59
CA PHE A 40 -9.88 3.86 17.85
C PHE A 40 -10.59 5.01 18.58
N ASN A 41 -9.94 5.49 19.63
CA ASN A 41 -10.24 6.78 20.24
C ASN A 41 -9.76 7.93 19.32
N ASP A 42 -10.05 9.18 19.71
CA ASP A 42 -9.75 10.33 18.86
C ASP A 42 -8.25 10.55 18.61
N ASP A 43 -7.38 10.24 19.56
CA ASP A 43 -5.94 10.43 19.40
C ASP A 43 -5.32 9.31 18.54
N GLN A 44 -5.75 8.06 18.74
CA GLN A 44 -5.37 6.95 17.86
C GLN A 44 -5.84 7.17 16.43
N LEU A 45 -7.02 7.76 16.24
CA LEU A 45 -7.54 8.11 14.93
C LEU A 45 -6.64 9.16 14.25
N LYS A 46 -6.22 10.19 14.98
CA LYS A 46 -5.33 11.23 14.44
C LYS A 46 -3.98 10.68 14.04
N GLU A 47 -3.36 9.89 14.92
CA GLU A 47 -2.06 9.28 14.68
C GLU A 47 -2.14 8.32 13.50
N PHE A 48 -3.12 7.41 13.49
CA PHE A 48 -3.23 6.43 12.42
C PHE A 48 -3.50 7.07 11.05
N PHE A 49 -4.36 8.10 10.97
CA PHE A 49 -4.74 8.74 9.70
C PHE A 49 -3.94 10.02 9.40
N HIS A 50 -2.83 10.30 10.11
CA HIS A 50 -1.98 11.48 9.91
C HIS A 50 -2.80 12.78 9.75
N LEU A 51 -3.77 12.97 10.66
CA LEU A 51 -4.78 14.02 10.49
C LEU A 51 -4.20 15.42 10.70
N ASP A 52 -3.23 15.57 11.60
CA ASP A 52 -2.59 16.86 11.86
C ASP A 52 -1.73 17.29 10.66
N GLU A 53 -1.00 16.36 10.04
CA GLU A 53 -0.25 16.61 8.79
C GLU A 53 -1.20 16.96 7.63
N THR A 54 -2.35 16.30 7.57
CA THR A 54 -3.39 16.59 6.58
C THR A 54 -3.95 18.01 6.76
N VAL A 55 -4.26 18.41 7.99
CA VAL A 55 -4.72 19.77 8.30
C VAL A 55 -3.65 20.81 7.96
N ALA A 56 -2.39 20.56 8.30
CA ALA A 56 -1.29 21.45 7.98
C ALA A 56 -1.12 21.62 6.46
N TRP A 57 -1.17 20.51 5.71
CA TRP A 57 -1.10 20.52 4.25
C TRP A 57 -2.25 21.33 3.62
N ILE A 58 -3.48 21.14 4.09
CA ILE A 58 -4.66 21.90 3.62
C ILE A 58 -4.47 23.40 3.87
N ARG A 59 -4.09 23.78 5.09
CA ARG A 59 -3.93 25.19 5.49
C ARG A 59 -2.81 25.88 4.75
N ASN A 60 -1.64 25.23 4.63
CA ASN A 60 -0.47 25.82 4.00
C ASN A 60 -0.69 26.12 2.50
N ASN A 61 -1.52 25.32 1.84
CA ASN A 61 -1.86 25.51 0.42
C ASN A 61 -3.16 26.30 0.20
N GLY A 62 -3.89 26.63 1.27
CA GLY A 62 -5.10 27.47 1.19
C GLY A 62 -6.31 26.79 0.56
N TYR A 63 -6.36 25.45 0.50
CA TYR A 63 -7.51 24.72 -0.05
C TYR A 63 -8.78 24.96 0.78
N LYS A 64 -9.96 24.98 0.13
CA LYS A 64 -11.25 25.27 0.77
C LYS A 64 -12.28 24.16 0.59
N ARG A 65 -12.18 23.39 -0.49
CA ARG A 65 -13.05 22.25 -0.81
C ARG A 65 -12.17 21.02 -1.01
N VAL A 66 -12.21 20.10 -0.07
CA VAL A 66 -11.30 18.95 -0.06
C VAL A 66 -12.09 17.66 -0.23
N ALA A 67 -11.78 16.90 -1.27
CA ALA A 67 -12.31 15.55 -1.43
C ALA A 67 -11.56 14.59 -0.51
N LEU A 68 -12.30 13.72 0.17
CA LEU A 68 -11.73 12.61 0.94
C LEU A 68 -12.15 11.32 0.25
N GLN A 69 -11.16 10.59 -0.26
CA GLN A 69 -11.35 9.29 -0.88
C GLN A 69 -10.91 8.21 0.11
N LEU A 70 -11.83 7.31 0.48
CA LEU A 70 -11.55 6.24 1.44
C LEU A 70 -12.00 4.89 0.88
N PRO A 71 -11.27 3.80 1.14
CA PRO A 71 -11.74 2.45 0.87
C PRO A 71 -12.86 2.06 1.82
N ASP A 72 -13.61 1.02 1.45
CA ASP A 72 -14.81 0.57 2.17
C ASP A 72 -14.56 0.28 3.65
N HIS A 73 -13.44 -0.36 3.99
CA HIS A 73 -13.05 -0.69 5.36
C HIS A 73 -12.75 0.55 6.24
N PHE A 74 -12.50 1.72 5.64
CA PHE A 74 -12.33 3.00 6.36
C PHE A 74 -13.61 3.84 6.42
N LEU A 75 -14.67 3.51 5.66
CA LEU A 75 -15.89 4.31 5.60
C LEU A 75 -16.57 4.46 6.96
N SER A 76 -16.45 3.48 7.85
CA SER A 76 -16.97 3.55 9.22
C SER A 76 -16.41 4.72 10.04
N ARG A 77 -15.22 5.24 9.68
CA ARG A 77 -14.56 6.39 10.32
C ARG A 77 -14.58 7.66 9.49
N SER A 78 -15.10 7.61 8.26
CA SER A 78 -15.13 8.73 7.32
C SER A 78 -15.72 10.02 7.92
N TYR A 79 -16.83 9.91 8.66
CA TYR A 79 -17.46 11.04 9.34
C TYR A 79 -16.55 11.69 10.39
N CYS A 80 -15.86 10.89 11.21
CA CYS A 80 -14.95 11.39 12.24
C CYS A 80 -13.75 12.11 11.62
N ILE A 81 -13.16 11.52 10.57
CA ILE A 81 -12.05 12.11 9.81
C ILE A 81 -12.49 13.43 9.18
N ALA A 82 -13.62 13.43 8.45
CA ALA A 82 -14.17 14.62 7.80
C ALA A 82 -14.44 15.74 8.83
N LYS A 83 -15.12 15.44 9.93
CA LYS A 83 -15.42 16.41 10.98
C LYS A 83 -14.16 17.00 11.60
N PHE A 84 -13.15 16.18 11.87
CA PHE A 84 -11.87 16.65 12.40
C PHE A 84 -11.20 17.62 11.42
N ILE A 85 -11.14 17.27 10.13
CA ILE A 85 -10.53 18.10 9.10
C ILE A 85 -11.32 19.40 8.89
N GLU A 86 -12.64 19.36 8.78
CA GLU A 86 -13.49 20.55 8.61
C GLU A 86 -13.31 21.54 9.76
N SER A 87 -13.38 21.04 11.00
CA SER A 87 -13.24 21.88 12.20
C SER A 87 -11.81 22.40 12.41
N SER A 88 -10.82 21.58 12.11
CA SER A 88 -9.42 21.95 12.31
C SER A 88 -8.89 22.82 11.19
N ALA A 89 -9.27 22.62 9.93
CA ALA A 89 -8.75 23.40 8.81
C ALA A 89 -9.65 24.56 8.36
N ASP A 90 -10.88 24.66 8.87
CA ASP A 90 -11.91 25.62 8.42
C ASP A 90 -12.18 25.50 6.90
N VAL A 91 -12.55 24.27 6.50
CA VAL A 91 -12.80 23.89 5.11
C VAL A 91 -14.07 23.07 4.97
N LYS A 92 -14.54 22.88 3.73
CA LYS A 92 -15.61 21.93 3.41
C LYS A 92 -15.02 20.62 2.86
N THR A 93 -15.44 19.49 3.42
CA THR A 93 -15.04 18.16 2.94
C THR A 93 -16.13 17.49 2.11
N PHE A 94 -15.71 16.63 1.16
CA PHE A 94 -16.57 15.84 0.28
C PHE A 94 -16.11 14.38 0.31
N LEU A 95 -16.92 13.48 0.87
CA LEU A 95 -16.62 12.04 0.85
C LEU A 95 -16.91 11.49 -0.56
N LEU A 96 -15.90 10.90 -1.21
CA LEU A 96 -16.07 10.22 -2.50
C LEU A 96 -16.58 8.80 -2.27
N ALA A 97 -17.70 8.45 -2.90
CA ALA A 97 -18.44 7.20 -2.64
C ALA A 97 -18.24 6.10 -3.70
N ASP A 98 -17.36 6.28 -4.68
CA ASP A 98 -17.09 5.32 -5.76
C ASP A 98 -15.68 4.71 -5.59
N THR A 99 -15.51 3.80 -4.63
CA THR A 99 -14.18 3.23 -4.32
C THR A 99 -14.12 1.70 -4.31
N SER A 100 -15.23 0.96 -4.34
CA SER A 100 -15.20 -0.51 -4.16
C SER A 100 -14.43 -1.29 -5.23
N TYR A 101 -14.30 -0.77 -6.47
CA TYR A 101 -13.58 -1.44 -7.56
C TYR A 101 -12.34 -0.67 -8.06
N ARG A 102 -12.09 0.54 -7.54
CA ARG A 102 -10.95 1.40 -7.90
C ARG A 102 -10.35 2.10 -6.68
N SER A 103 -10.38 1.43 -5.53
CA SER A 103 -9.93 2.00 -4.24
C SER A 103 -8.50 2.51 -4.29
N CYS A 104 -7.63 1.89 -5.11
CA CYS A 104 -6.21 2.23 -5.22
C CYS A 104 -5.89 3.40 -6.16
N CYS A 105 -6.85 3.89 -6.97
CA CYS A 105 -6.64 4.96 -7.95
C CYS A 105 -7.28 6.26 -7.46
N VAL A 106 -6.63 7.40 -7.71
CA VAL A 106 -7.20 8.71 -7.38
C VAL A 106 -8.39 9.02 -8.29
N ASP A 107 -9.53 9.39 -7.69
CA ASP A 107 -10.73 9.79 -8.44
C ASP A 107 -10.82 11.30 -8.61
N GLU A 108 -10.08 11.80 -9.60
CA GLU A 108 -10.06 13.22 -9.97
C GLU A 108 -11.39 13.68 -10.58
N VAL A 109 -12.15 12.79 -11.22
CA VAL A 109 -13.40 13.13 -11.91
C VAL A 109 -14.50 13.41 -10.90
N ALA A 110 -14.66 12.57 -9.87
CA ALA A 110 -15.61 12.82 -8.80
C ALA A 110 -15.26 14.09 -8.01
N ALA A 111 -13.97 14.30 -7.72
CA ALA A 111 -13.49 15.52 -7.07
C ALA A 111 -13.80 16.77 -7.91
N ALA A 112 -13.59 16.72 -9.22
CA ALA A 112 -13.89 17.82 -10.15
C ALA A 112 -15.39 18.11 -10.25
N HIS A 113 -16.26 17.09 -10.29
CA HIS A 113 -17.71 17.28 -10.26
C HIS A 113 -18.20 17.94 -8.96
N ALA A 114 -17.52 17.67 -7.85
CA ALA A 114 -17.74 18.35 -6.58
C ALA A 114 -16.97 19.68 -6.48
N SER A 115 -16.28 20.14 -7.54
CA SER A 115 -15.47 21.36 -7.54
C SER A 115 -14.50 21.42 -6.35
N CYS A 116 -13.81 20.32 -6.06
CA CYS A 116 -12.79 20.27 -5.01
C CYS A 116 -11.48 20.86 -5.52
N ASP A 117 -10.75 21.50 -4.61
CA ASP A 117 -9.44 22.10 -4.85
C ASP A 117 -8.31 21.09 -4.66
N ALA A 118 -8.57 20.00 -3.92
CA ALA A 118 -7.59 19.00 -3.52
C ALA A 118 -8.27 17.68 -3.14
N ILE A 119 -7.50 16.58 -3.17
CA ILE A 119 -7.92 15.24 -2.75
C ILE A 119 -7.01 14.74 -1.64
N VAL A 120 -7.58 14.17 -0.58
CA VAL A 120 -6.86 13.31 0.36
C VAL A 120 -7.29 11.87 0.10
N HIS A 121 -6.34 11.06 -0.35
CA HIS A 121 -6.53 9.66 -0.70
C HIS A 121 -6.04 8.77 0.43
N TYR A 122 -6.97 8.08 1.10
CA TYR A 122 -6.67 7.20 2.22
C TYR A 122 -6.53 5.75 1.80
N GLY A 123 -5.65 5.04 2.47
CA GLY A 123 -5.48 3.59 2.32
C GLY A 123 -4.55 3.20 1.17
N ASP A 124 -4.71 1.98 0.66
CA ASP A 124 -3.83 1.45 -0.38
C ASP A 124 -3.93 2.28 -1.67
N ALA A 125 -2.81 2.42 -2.36
CA ALA A 125 -2.72 3.18 -3.60
C ALA A 125 -1.84 2.46 -4.61
N CYS A 126 -2.20 2.55 -5.89
CA CYS A 126 -1.38 2.01 -6.97
C CYS A 126 -0.10 2.82 -7.20
N LEU A 127 0.02 4.00 -6.57
CA LEU A 127 1.14 4.94 -6.67
C LEU A 127 1.54 5.27 -8.12
N SER A 128 0.56 5.18 -9.02
CA SER A 128 0.72 5.56 -10.42
C SER A 128 0.96 7.07 -10.53
N ALA A 129 1.49 7.50 -11.66
CA ALA A 129 1.67 8.93 -11.90
C ALA A 129 0.31 9.65 -11.85
N LEU A 130 0.25 10.71 -11.05
CA LEU A 130 -0.90 11.60 -10.97
C LEU A 130 -0.99 12.45 -12.23
N THR A 131 -2.19 12.95 -12.53
CA THR A 131 -2.29 14.10 -13.44
C THR A 131 -2.00 15.39 -12.66
N GLU A 132 -1.57 16.44 -13.34
CA GLU A 132 -1.32 17.76 -12.73
C GLU A 132 -2.62 18.57 -12.51
N ASN A 133 -3.80 17.95 -12.67
CA ASN A 133 -5.09 18.66 -12.66
C ASN A 133 -5.58 19.03 -11.26
N ILE A 134 -5.28 18.22 -10.25
CA ILE A 134 -5.72 18.44 -8.87
C ILE A 134 -4.66 17.94 -7.88
N PRO A 135 -4.23 18.75 -6.89
CA PRO A 135 -3.33 18.30 -5.84
C PRO A 135 -3.90 17.12 -5.04
N VAL A 136 -3.06 16.12 -4.80
CA VAL A 136 -3.42 14.92 -4.03
C VAL A 136 -2.46 14.78 -2.86
N LYS A 137 -2.99 14.42 -1.69
CA LYS A 137 -2.20 13.94 -0.55
C LYS A 137 -2.56 12.47 -0.29
N PHE A 138 -1.54 11.61 -0.23
CA PHE A 138 -1.75 10.22 0.16
C PHE A 138 -1.62 10.05 1.68
N VAL A 139 -2.45 9.16 2.23
CA VAL A 139 -2.41 8.74 3.64
C VAL A 139 -2.66 7.24 3.70
N PHE A 140 -1.60 6.44 3.75
CA PHE A 140 -1.70 4.98 3.77
C PHE A 140 -2.24 4.44 5.10
N GLY A 141 -1.90 5.12 6.20
CA GLY A 141 -2.21 4.70 7.56
C GLY A 141 -1.02 4.03 8.24
N SER A 142 -0.98 4.09 9.58
CA SER A 142 0.11 3.55 10.38
C SER A 142 -0.27 2.24 11.06
N PHE A 143 -0.34 1.15 10.27
CA PHE A 143 -0.72 -0.14 10.83
C PHE A 143 0.38 -0.71 11.74
N PRO A 144 0.02 -1.28 12.90
CA PRO A 144 1.00 -1.83 13.81
C PRO A 144 1.64 -3.10 13.24
N VAL A 145 2.93 -3.30 13.56
CA VAL A 145 3.65 -4.54 13.28
C VAL A 145 4.27 -5.05 14.57
N ASP A 146 4.06 -6.32 14.90
CA ASP A 146 4.72 -6.95 16.05
C ASP A 146 6.19 -7.23 15.72
N LEU A 147 7.05 -6.28 16.09
CA LEU A 147 8.50 -6.38 15.89
C LEU A 147 9.13 -7.53 16.66
N SER A 148 8.52 -7.97 17.77
CA SER A 148 9.04 -9.09 18.57
C SER A 148 8.90 -10.41 17.83
N THR A 149 7.75 -10.62 17.18
CA THR A 149 7.52 -11.78 16.33
C THR A 149 8.29 -11.65 15.01
N PHE A 150 8.32 -10.45 14.40
CA PHE A 150 9.12 -10.21 13.20
C PHE A 150 10.60 -10.52 13.41
N GLY A 151 11.16 -10.29 14.61
CA GLY A 151 12.55 -10.64 14.95
C GLY A 151 12.89 -12.13 14.82
N GLN A 152 11.91 -13.01 14.65
CA GLN A 152 12.12 -14.42 14.29
C GLN A 152 12.66 -14.58 12.86
N ILE A 153 12.61 -13.55 12.01
CA ILE A 153 13.22 -13.51 10.67
C ILE A 153 14.67 -14.01 10.63
N LYS A 154 15.43 -13.86 11.72
CA LYS A 154 16.80 -14.36 11.86
C LYS A 154 16.93 -15.88 11.70
N SER A 155 15.87 -16.67 11.95
CA SER A 155 15.89 -18.12 11.70
C SER A 155 15.62 -18.47 10.23
N HIS A 156 15.03 -17.55 9.47
CA HIS A 156 14.68 -17.72 8.07
C HIS A 156 15.78 -17.22 7.13
N ILE A 157 16.64 -16.31 7.59
CA ILE A 157 17.74 -15.75 6.80
C ILE A 157 19.06 -16.31 7.29
N ASN A 158 19.78 -17.06 6.45
CA ASN A 158 21.14 -17.52 6.77
C ASN A 158 22.16 -16.38 6.58
N PRO A 159 22.77 -15.83 7.64
CA PRO A 159 23.71 -14.72 7.53
C PRO A 159 25.00 -15.09 6.77
N SER A 160 25.33 -16.39 6.70
CA SER A 160 26.53 -16.88 6.02
C SER A 160 26.33 -17.10 4.51
N SER A 161 25.11 -16.96 4.00
CA SER A 161 24.85 -16.98 2.55
C SER A 161 25.38 -15.71 1.89
N ASP A 162 25.63 -15.73 0.58
CA ASP A 162 25.96 -14.52 -0.20
C ASP A 162 24.71 -13.78 -0.71
N ILE A 163 23.51 -14.21 -0.31
CA ILE A 163 22.23 -13.66 -0.80
C ILE A 163 21.98 -12.28 -0.20
N SER A 164 21.63 -11.30 -1.04
CA SER A 164 21.15 -9.99 -0.56
C SER A 164 19.69 -10.07 -0.14
N VAL A 165 19.26 -9.21 0.78
CA VAL A 165 17.87 -9.16 1.25
C VAL A 165 17.26 -7.84 0.81
N LEU A 166 16.08 -7.90 0.19
CA LEU A 166 15.24 -6.73 -0.04
C LEU A 166 14.11 -6.72 0.97
N LEU A 167 14.04 -5.69 1.80
CA LEU A 167 12.87 -5.41 2.61
C LEU A 167 11.85 -4.62 1.77
N LEU A 168 10.70 -5.25 1.54
CA LEU A 168 9.57 -4.71 0.79
C LEU A 168 8.34 -4.72 1.71
N THR A 169 7.55 -3.65 1.69
CA THR A 169 6.30 -3.57 2.48
C THR A 169 5.13 -3.18 1.60
N ASP A 170 3.92 -3.59 1.97
CA ASP A 170 2.72 -2.88 1.52
C ASP A 170 2.73 -1.43 2.01
N ALA A 171 1.93 -0.58 1.35
CA ALA A 171 1.87 0.84 1.67
C ALA A 171 1.38 1.07 3.12
N PHE A 172 0.45 0.24 3.59
CA PHE A 172 -0.06 0.24 4.97
C PHE A 172 1.00 0.09 6.07
N TYR A 173 2.12 -0.55 5.75
CA TYR A 173 3.20 -0.83 6.71
C TYR A 173 4.45 0.00 6.44
N SER A 174 4.41 0.96 5.52
CA SER A 174 5.58 1.75 5.11
C SER A 174 6.20 2.55 6.26
N ASP A 175 5.39 3.00 7.21
CA ASP A 175 5.86 3.75 8.39
C ASP A 175 6.76 2.88 9.30
N ASN A 176 6.58 1.56 9.26
CA ASN A 176 7.38 0.63 10.04
C ASN A 176 8.70 0.24 9.37
N LEU A 177 8.94 0.67 8.12
CA LEU A 177 10.12 0.27 7.33
C LEU A 177 11.43 0.52 8.08
N ALA A 178 11.56 1.64 8.79
CA ALA A 178 12.75 1.96 9.57
C ALA A 178 12.98 0.93 10.70
N ARG A 179 11.95 0.65 11.50
CA ARG A 179 12.02 -0.30 12.64
C ARG A 179 12.24 -1.74 12.18
N LEU A 180 11.59 -2.12 11.07
CA LEU A 180 11.80 -3.43 10.44
C LEU A 180 13.22 -3.58 9.92
N SER A 181 13.77 -2.53 9.30
CA SER A 181 15.15 -2.53 8.84
C SER A 181 16.14 -2.66 9.99
N GLU A 182 15.94 -1.90 11.08
CA GLU A 182 16.78 -1.99 12.30
C GLU A 182 16.80 -3.40 12.86
N THR A 183 15.65 -4.10 12.86
CA THR A 183 15.55 -5.50 13.33
C THR A 183 16.38 -6.46 12.47
N ILE A 184 16.45 -6.25 11.15
CA ILE A 184 17.26 -7.08 10.25
C ILE A 184 18.76 -6.76 10.39
N GLU A 185 19.08 -5.48 10.60
CA GLU A 185 20.46 -5.00 10.75
C GLU A 185 21.17 -5.51 12.02
N GLU A 186 20.42 -6.02 13.00
CA GLU A 186 20.99 -6.69 14.18
C GLU A 186 21.82 -7.94 13.83
N PHE A 187 21.51 -8.61 12.72
CA PHE A 187 22.17 -9.87 12.34
C PHE A 187 22.65 -9.91 10.88
N LEU A 188 22.17 -9.01 10.02
CA LEU A 188 22.59 -8.89 8.61
C LEU A 188 23.33 -7.57 8.39
N PRO A 189 24.50 -7.55 7.73
CA PRO A 189 25.24 -6.32 7.50
C PRO A 189 24.49 -5.39 6.53
N ALA A 190 24.56 -4.08 6.79
CA ALA A 190 23.81 -3.06 6.04
C ALA A 190 24.07 -3.05 4.52
N ASN A 191 25.25 -3.48 4.06
CA ASN A 191 25.57 -3.58 2.64
C ASN A 191 24.81 -4.70 1.91
N ARG A 192 24.15 -5.60 2.65
CA ARG A 192 23.33 -6.69 2.11
C ARG A 192 21.84 -6.47 2.29
N LEU A 193 21.42 -5.39 2.93
CA LEU A 193 20.02 -5.03 3.12
C LEU A 193 19.63 -3.88 2.19
N PHE A 194 18.77 -4.18 1.22
CA PHE A 194 18.09 -3.18 0.40
C PHE A 194 16.72 -2.86 0.98
N ARG A 195 16.26 -1.62 0.77
CA ARG A 195 14.99 -1.13 1.28
C ARG A 195 14.19 -0.53 0.13
N ALA A 196 12.95 -0.98 -0.05
CA ALA A 196 12.03 -0.38 -1.01
C ALA A 196 11.19 0.70 -0.31
N VAL A 197 11.58 1.96 -0.47
CA VAL A 197 10.96 3.09 0.23
C VAL A 197 9.76 3.59 -0.57
N VAL A 198 8.55 3.55 -0.01
CA VAL A 198 7.35 4.12 -0.63
C VAL A 198 7.56 5.61 -0.89
N VAL A 199 7.25 6.05 -2.11
CA VAL A 199 7.29 7.45 -2.50
C VAL A 199 5.88 7.94 -2.77
N ASP A 200 5.51 9.02 -2.09
CA ASP A 200 4.29 9.75 -2.39
C ASP A 200 4.44 10.44 -3.77
N PRO A 201 3.60 10.09 -4.78
CA PRO A 201 3.65 10.66 -6.12
C PRO A 201 3.42 12.18 -6.18
N SER A 202 2.82 12.77 -5.14
CA SER A 202 2.53 14.21 -5.07
C SER A 202 3.78 15.06 -4.73
N HIS A 203 4.84 14.43 -4.24
CA HIS A 203 6.10 15.11 -3.91
C HIS A 203 7.08 15.04 -5.10
N GLU A 204 7.17 16.12 -5.89
CA GLU A 204 8.08 16.21 -7.05
C GLU A 204 9.57 16.00 -6.69
N ASP A 205 9.98 16.42 -5.49
CA ASP A 205 11.35 16.28 -4.99
C ASP A 205 11.79 14.82 -4.81
N ALA A 206 10.86 13.89 -4.60
CA ALA A 206 11.18 12.49 -4.38
C ALA A 206 11.61 11.79 -5.69
N ARG A 207 11.21 12.29 -6.86
CA ARG A 207 11.58 11.74 -8.17
C ARG A 207 12.93 12.24 -8.68
N SER A 208 13.38 13.41 -8.20
CA SER A 208 14.44 14.19 -8.85
C SER A 208 15.77 14.26 -8.09
N ASN A 209 15.86 13.81 -6.83
CA ASN A 209 17.00 14.10 -5.96
C ASN A 209 17.80 12.91 -5.39
N ARG A 210 17.65 11.67 -5.91
CA ARG A 210 18.50 10.55 -5.48
C ARG A 210 19.31 9.97 -6.64
N PRO A 211 20.56 10.42 -6.86
CA PRO A 211 21.33 10.10 -8.07
C PRO A 211 21.64 8.60 -8.27
N ASN A 212 21.38 7.72 -7.29
CA ASN A 212 21.60 6.27 -7.37
C ASN A 212 20.36 5.47 -6.94
N SER A 213 19.15 5.91 -7.30
CA SER A 213 17.92 5.17 -6.98
C SER A 213 17.01 5.06 -8.19
N VAL A 214 16.29 3.95 -8.28
CA VAL A 214 15.30 3.66 -9.32
C VAL A 214 13.92 3.68 -8.68
N LEU A 215 13.00 4.45 -9.27
CA LEU A 215 11.59 4.43 -8.88
C LEU A 215 10.88 3.31 -9.65
N THR A 216 10.33 2.35 -8.92
CA THR A 216 9.64 1.17 -9.46
C THR A 216 8.40 0.89 -8.61
N LEU A 217 7.23 0.69 -9.22
CA LEU A 217 6.00 0.34 -8.50
C LEU A 217 5.73 1.25 -7.26
N GLY A 218 5.96 2.56 -7.41
CA GLY A 218 5.78 3.55 -6.34
C GLY A 218 6.84 3.52 -5.22
N ARG A 219 7.94 2.77 -5.38
CA ARG A 219 9.00 2.62 -4.38
C ARG A 219 10.36 2.97 -4.96
N LEU A 220 11.17 3.69 -4.19
CA LEU A 220 12.58 3.92 -4.49
C LEU A 220 13.41 2.74 -3.98
N VAL A 221 14.19 2.17 -4.87
CA VAL A 221 15.21 1.16 -4.56
C VAL A 221 16.60 1.66 -4.98
N PRO A 222 17.67 1.31 -4.25
CA PRO A 222 19.04 1.63 -4.65
C PRO A 222 19.41 1.00 -5.99
N GLN A 223 20.24 1.66 -6.81
CA GLN A 223 20.66 1.10 -8.10
C GLN A 223 21.49 -0.19 -7.93
N GLU A 224 22.18 -0.33 -6.80
CA GLU A 224 22.95 -1.50 -6.40
C GLU A 224 22.05 -2.76 -6.27
N PHE A 225 20.78 -2.58 -5.87
CA PHE A 225 19.82 -3.69 -5.85
C PHE A 225 19.58 -4.26 -7.25
N CYS A 226 19.54 -3.42 -8.29
CA CYS A 226 19.36 -3.87 -9.67
C CYS A 226 20.58 -4.63 -10.22
N GLN A 227 21.72 -4.54 -9.55
CA GLN A 227 22.98 -5.21 -9.93
C GLN A 227 23.23 -6.48 -9.11
N ALA A 228 22.44 -6.73 -8.07
CA ALA A 228 22.57 -7.92 -7.23
C ALA A 228 22.22 -9.19 -8.03
N SER A 229 23.01 -10.25 -7.86
CA SER A 229 22.85 -11.49 -8.63
C SER A 229 21.71 -12.39 -8.13
N SER A 230 21.46 -12.39 -6.82
CA SER A 230 20.38 -13.16 -6.17
C SER A 230 19.91 -12.41 -4.93
N VAL A 231 18.59 -12.23 -4.83
CA VAL A 231 17.96 -11.48 -3.76
C VAL A 231 16.83 -12.30 -3.14
N LEU A 232 16.82 -12.40 -1.81
CA LEU A 232 15.66 -12.82 -1.03
C LEU A 232 14.77 -11.60 -0.79
N VAL A 233 13.50 -11.68 -1.22
CA VAL A 233 12.50 -10.67 -0.88
C VAL A 233 11.92 -11.00 0.48
N CYS A 234 12.18 -10.16 1.47
CA CYS A 234 11.44 -10.13 2.71
C CYS A 234 10.27 -9.16 2.55
N PHE A 235 9.08 -9.70 2.35
CA PHE A 235 7.87 -8.93 2.20
C PHE A 235 7.09 -8.84 3.51
N VAL A 236 6.68 -7.64 3.90
CA VAL A 236 5.84 -7.38 5.08
C VAL A 236 4.51 -6.78 4.62
N GLY A 237 3.46 -7.59 4.64
CA GLY A 237 2.17 -7.20 4.07
C GLY A 237 1.20 -8.38 3.91
N ASP A 238 0.11 -8.13 3.19
CA ASP A 238 -0.88 -9.16 2.88
C ASP A 238 -0.30 -10.16 1.86
N PRO A 239 -0.29 -11.48 2.13
CA PRO A 239 0.20 -12.48 1.17
C PRO A 239 -0.50 -12.45 -0.19
N SER A 240 -1.72 -11.93 -0.25
CA SER A 240 -2.50 -11.74 -1.49
C SER A 240 -2.23 -10.41 -2.21
N SER A 241 -1.33 -9.58 -1.67
CA SER A 241 -1.01 -8.27 -2.23
C SER A 241 -0.59 -8.37 -3.70
N PRO A 242 -1.19 -7.58 -4.61
CA PRO A 242 -0.83 -7.58 -6.02
C PRO A 242 0.59 -7.07 -6.26
N LEU A 243 1.20 -6.39 -5.27
CA LEU A 243 2.57 -5.93 -5.34
C LEU A 243 3.56 -7.08 -5.48
N LEU A 244 3.34 -8.20 -4.77
CA LEU A 244 4.25 -9.35 -4.79
C LEU A 244 4.48 -9.93 -6.20
N PRO A 245 3.44 -10.38 -6.94
CA PRO A 245 3.64 -10.91 -8.28
C PRO A 245 4.18 -9.85 -9.24
N LEU A 246 3.74 -8.58 -9.14
CA LEU A 246 4.28 -7.50 -9.96
C LEU A 246 5.77 -7.29 -9.71
N TRP A 247 6.20 -7.34 -8.45
CA TRP A 247 7.60 -7.17 -8.07
C TRP A 247 8.47 -8.31 -8.59
N LEU A 248 8.06 -9.56 -8.37
CA LEU A 248 8.80 -10.75 -8.81
C LEU A 248 8.89 -10.85 -10.33
N MET A 249 7.86 -10.43 -11.06
CA MET A 249 7.91 -10.33 -12.53
C MET A 249 8.82 -9.20 -13.03
N THR A 250 8.93 -8.10 -12.26
CA THR A 250 9.78 -6.95 -12.61
C THR A 250 11.26 -7.23 -12.33
N TYR A 251 11.55 -8.02 -11.31
CA TYR A 251 12.91 -8.31 -10.84
C TYR A 251 13.20 -9.82 -10.80
N PRO A 252 13.58 -10.43 -11.94
CA PRO A 252 13.88 -11.86 -12.01
C PRO A 252 15.05 -12.32 -11.13
N GLN A 253 15.90 -11.39 -10.66
CA GLN A 253 16.97 -11.69 -9.71
C GLN A 253 16.46 -11.96 -8.28
N CYS A 254 15.18 -11.67 -8.00
CA CYS A 254 14.51 -12.05 -6.78
C CYS A 254 14.14 -13.54 -6.84
N THR A 255 15.02 -14.39 -6.31
CA THR A 255 14.94 -15.86 -6.47
C THR A 255 14.26 -16.57 -5.31
N SER A 256 13.96 -15.87 -4.22
CA SER A 256 13.34 -16.45 -3.03
C SER A 256 12.44 -15.41 -2.38
N LEU A 257 11.35 -15.87 -1.76
CA LEU A 257 10.37 -15.01 -1.11
C LEU A 257 10.11 -15.49 0.32
N LEU A 258 10.20 -14.55 1.26
CA LEU A 258 9.76 -14.71 2.63
C LEU A 258 8.68 -13.65 2.90
N VAL A 259 7.45 -14.08 3.13
CA VAL A 259 6.33 -13.21 3.48
C VAL A 259 6.13 -13.24 4.99
N PHE A 260 5.99 -12.07 5.60
CA PHE A 260 5.51 -11.90 6.96
C PHE A 260 4.17 -11.17 6.91
N ASP A 261 3.10 -11.83 7.36
CA ASP A 261 1.78 -11.22 7.48
C ASP A 261 1.60 -10.61 8.88
N PRO A 262 1.56 -9.26 9.03
CA PRO A 262 1.40 -8.62 10.33
C PRO A 262 0.03 -8.88 10.99
N GLN A 263 -0.97 -9.36 10.26
CA GLN A 263 -2.31 -9.64 10.80
C GLN A 263 -2.43 -11.00 11.47
N THR A 264 -1.62 -11.96 11.03
CA THR A 264 -1.54 -13.30 11.61
C THR A 264 -0.26 -13.50 12.42
N SER A 265 0.73 -12.63 12.24
CA SER A 265 2.09 -12.73 12.78
C SER A 265 2.78 -14.04 12.37
N VAL A 266 2.55 -14.47 11.13
CA VAL A 266 3.08 -15.73 10.57
C VAL A 266 4.05 -15.42 9.43
N PHE A 267 5.09 -16.25 9.33
CA PHE A 267 6.00 -16.30 8.19
C PHE A 267 5.58 -17.39 7.20
N GLU A 268 5.59 -17.06 5.91
CA GLU A 268 5.38 -17.99 4.80
C GLU A 268 6.58 -17.93 3.85
N GLU A 269 7.14 -19.08 3.52
CA GLU A 269 8.26 -19.21 2.59
C GLU A 269 7.77 -19.71 1.23
N SER A 270 8.31 -19.14 0.17
CA SER A 270 8.12 -19.62 -1.19
C SER A 270 9.47 -19.64 -1.91
N GLU A 271 9.87 -20.84 -2.33
CA GLU A 271 11.04 -21.10 -3.18
C GLU A 271 10.69 -21.02 -4.67
#